data_AF-A0A7X8MFC3-F1
#
_entry.id   AF-A0A7X8MFC3-F1
#
_cell.length_a   1.000
_cell.length_b   1.000
_cell.length_c   1.000
_cell.angle_alpha   90.00
_cell.angle_beta   90.00
_cell.angle_gamma   90.00
#
_symmetry.space_group_name_H-M   'P 1'
#
loop_
_entity.id
_entity.type
_entity.pdbx_description
1 polymer ?
#
loop_
_entity_poly.entity_id
_entity_poly.type
_entity_poly.pdbx_seq_one_letter_code
_entity_poly.pdbx_strand_id
1 'polypeptide(L)'
;MTKIAEFRLTKYNSLLINLAALTSMTLVLVLLLVLEGKSATLAYIEKFYYSDQILPLVITLLVVVIMHEAIHGMIYLIFGAKLKFGISQLNIYTMDVSGNLYTISQMAIIMLLPFFALTGLLIATGILFSDLAFCMIIGIICNVSGSTGDILLLAYIFHKKKLCKGKIFRIKDEKHGFGLYVQ
;
A
#
# COMPACT_ATOMS: atom_id res chain seq x y z
N MET A 1 -26.35 10.34 -10.59
CA MET A 1 -25.33 9.29 -10.86
C MET A 1 -25.85 7.96 -10.36
N THR A 2 -25.58 6.89 -11.10
CA THR A 2 -26.05 5.53 -10.79
C THR A 2 -24.90 4.68 -10.29
N LYS A 3 -25.04 4.02 -9.14
CA LYS A 3 -24.05 3.07 -8.61
C LYS A 3 -24.10 1.79 -9.45
N ILE A 4 -22.95 1.35 -9.97
CA ILE A 4 -22.85 0.18 -10.86
C ILE A 4 -22.11 -0.99 -10.23
N ALA A 5 -21.29 -0.70 -9.23
CA ALA A 5 -20.50 -1.70 -8.52
C ALA A 5 -20.04 -1.13 -7.18
N GLU A 6 -19.68 -2.04 -6.28
CA GLU A 6 -18.98 -1.71 -5.05
C GLU A 6 -17.92 -2.75 -4.74
N PHE A 7 -16.83 -2.28 -4.18
CA PHE A 7 -15.88 -3.12 -3.46
C PHE A 7 -16.14 -2.95 -1.97
N ARG A 8 -16.37 -4.05 -1.25
CA ARG A 8 -16.53 -4.04 0.20
C ARG A 8 -15.41 -4.80 0.89
N LEU A 9 -14.84 -4.22 1.94
CA LEU A 9 -13.89 -4.86 2.83
C LEU A 9 -14.62 -5.78 3.81
N THR A 10 -15.03 -6.94 3.31
CA THR A 10 -15.56 -8.06 4.11
C THR A 10 -14.41 -8.88 4.68
N LYS A 11 -14.67 -9.71 5.71
CA LYS A 11 -13.65 -10.59 6.29
C LYS A 11 -12.95 -11.45 5.24
N TYR A 12 -13.72 -11.95 4.27
CA TYR A 12 -13.21 -12.76 3.17
C TYR A 12 -12.31 -11.95 2.22
N ASN A 13 -12.75 -10.76 1.80
CA ASN A 13 -11.96 -9.89 0.93
C ASN A 13 -10.68 -9.39 1.63
N SER A 14 -10.76 -9.07 2.92
CA SER A 14 -9.58 -8.72 3.74
C SER A 14 -8.59 -9.89 3.79
N LEU A 15 -9.07 -11.12 4.01
CA LEU A 15 -8.21 -12.31 4.01
C LEU A 15 -7.54 -12.52 2.64
N LEU A 16 -8.27 -12.36 1.54
CA LEU A 16 -7.68 -12.47 0.20
C LEU A 16 -6.61 -11.42 -0.07
N ILE A 17 -6.83 -10.16 0.32
CA ILE A 17 -5.84 -9.08 0.16
C ILE A 17 -4.60 -9.39 0.99
N ASN A 18 -4.76 -9.82 2.25
CA ASN A 18 -3.64 -10.16 3.11
C ASN A 18 -2.85 -11.38 2.60
N LEU A 19 -3.52 -12.40 2.06
CA LEU A 19 -2.86 -13.53 1.41
C LEU A 19 -2.09 -13.09 0.15
N ALA A 20 -2.66 -12.19 -0.65
CA ALA A 20 -1.98 -11.63 -1.82
C ALA A 20 -0.74 -10.83 -1.41
N ALA A 21 -0.84 -9.99 -0.38
CA ALA A 21 0.28 -9.25 0.18
C ALA A 21 1.38 -10.18 0.73
N LEU A 22 1.02 -11.23 1.46
CA LEU A 22 1.96 -12.23 1.97
C LEU A 22 2.63 -13.01 0.83
N THR A 23 1.88 -13.35 -0.21
CA THR A 23 2.42 -13.99 -1.41
C THR A 23 3.41 -13.07 -2.11
N SER A 24 3.06 -11.79 -2.30
CA SER A 24 3.96 -10.77 -2.85
C SER A 24 5.25 -10.66 -2.03
N MET A 25 5.14 -10.58 -0.70
CA MET A 25 6.29 -10.53 0.20
C MET A 25 7.20 -11.75 0.03
N THR A 26 6.60 -12.94 0.00
CA THR A 26 7.33 -14.21 -0.17
C THR A 26 8.05 -14.26 -1.51
N LEU A 27 7.39 -13.84 -2.60
CA LEU A 27 7.99 -13.79 -3.93
C LEU A 27 9.19 -12.85 -3.98
N VAL A 28 9.10 -11.67 -3.38
CA VAL A 28 10.22 -10.70 -3.33
C VAL A 28 11.38 -11.27 -2.51
N LEU A 29 11.11 -11.89 -1.36
CA LEU A 29 12.15 -12.52 -0.53
C LEU A 29 12.84 -13.69 -1.24
N VAL A 30 12.07 -14.54 -1.94
CA VAL A 30 12.61 -15.64 -2.74
C VAL A 30 13.43 -15.11 -3.91
N LEU A 31 12.97 -14.06 -4.58
CA LEU A 31 13.72 -13.43 -5.67
C LEU A 31 15.05 -12.88 -5.17
N LEU A 32 15.07 -12.20 -4.02
CA LEU A 32 16.32 -11.72 -3.40
C LEU A 32 17.27 -12.88 -3.05
N LEU A 33 16.74 -13.97 -2.48
CA LEU A 33 17.53 -15.17 -2.18
C LEU A 33 18.14 -15.79 -3.45
N VAL A 34 17.40 -15.81 -4.55
CA VAL A 34 17.86 -16.34 -5.85
C VAL A 34 18.92 -15.43 -6.47
N LEU A 35 18.75 -14.11 -6.39
CA LEU A 35 19.65 -13.14 -7.00
C LEU A 35 20.98 -13.00 -6.23
N GLU A 36 20.92 -12.87 -4.91
CA GLU A 36 22.11 -12.69 -4.05
C GLU A 36 22.78 -14.03 -3.70
N GLY A 37 22.01 -15.12 -3.78
CA GLY A 37 22.44 -16.44 -3.36
C GLY A 37 22.30 -16.68 -1.85
N LYS A 38 22.26 -17.96 -1.49
CA LYS A 38 22.03 -18.42 -0.11
C LYS A 38 23.12 -17.97 0.86
N SER A 39 24.40 -18.03 0.47
CA SER A 39 25.53 -17.67 1.33
C SER A 39 25.52 -16.20 1.71
N ALA A 40 25.30 -15.30 0.75
CA ALA A 40 25.21 -13.87 0.99
C ALA A 40 24.02 -13.54 1.89
N THR A 41 22.85 -14.14 1.62
CA THR A 41 21.65 -13.91 2.42
C THR A 41 21.84 -14.35 3.88
N LEU A 42 22.48 -15.50 4.11
CA LEU A 42 22.80 -15.96 5.46
C LEU A 42 23.76 -15.00 6.19
N ALA A 43 24.78 -14.50 5.49
CA ALA A 43 25.71 -13.52 6.06
C ALA A 43 25.00 -12.21 6.46
N TYR A 44 24.02 -11.74 5.68
CA TYR A 44 23.20 -10.58 6.04
C TYR A 44 22.34 -10.83 7.28
N ILE A 45 21.70 -12.00 7.39
CA ILE A 45 20.88 -12.37 8.55
C ILE A 45 21.75 -12.48 9.80
N GLU A 46 22.92 -13.09 9.70
CA GLU A 46 23.87 -13.23 10.80
C GLU A 46 24.37 -11.86 11.26
N LYS A 47 24.80 -11.00 10.31
CA LYS A 47 25.17 -9.62 10.61
C LYS A 47 24.03 -8.86 11.29
N PHE A 48 22.79 -9.00 10.82
CA PHE A 48 21.62 -8.36 11.42
C PHE A 48 21.39 -8.82 12.88
N TYR A 49 21.50 -10.13 13.14
CA TYR A 49 21.32 -10.70 14.47
C TYR A 49 22.35 -10.18 15.48
N TYR A 50 23.61 -10.01 15.06
CA TYR A 50 24.69 -9.55 15.91
C TYR A 50 24.88 -8.02 15.96
N SER A 51 24.13 -7.24 15.19
CA SER A 51 24.33 -5.78 15.08
C SER A 51 23.34 -4.92 15.88
N ASP A 52 22.59 -5.52 16.81
CA ASP A 52 21.55 -4.84 17.61
C ASP A 52 20.49 -4.09 16.76
N GLN A 53 20.34 -4.45 15.48
CA GLN A 53 19.45 -3.77 14.53
C GLN A 53 17.98 -4.16 14.66
N ILE A 54 17.64 -5.04 15.61
CA ILE A 54 16.26 -5.47 15.86
C ILE A 54 15.36 -4.28 16.20
N LEU A 55 15.80 -3.41 17.12
CA LEU A 55 15.02 -2.24 17.50
C LEU A 55 14.86 -1.24 16.33
N PRO A 56 15.92 -0.83 15.62
CA PRO A 56 15.80 -0.05 14.38
C PRO A 56 14.87 -0.65 13.34
N LEU A 57 14.88 -1.98 13.16
CA LEU A 57 13.98 -2.66 12.23
C LEU A 57 12.52 -2.50 12.64
N VAL A 58 12.18 -2.77 13.91
CA VAL A 58 10.81 -2.63 14.41
C VAL A 58 10.31 -1.20 14.25
N ILE A 59 11.16 -0.21 14.57
CA ILE A 59 10.84 1.21 14.38
C ILE A 59 10.61 1.51 12.90
N THR A 60 11.49 1.01 12.02
CA THR A 60 11.37 1.22 10.57
C THR A 60 10.04 0.68 10.04
N LEU A 61 9.66 -0.55 10.42
CA LEU A 61 8.39 -1.15 10.01
C LEU A 61 7.18 -0.35 10.48
N LEU A 62 7.19 0.09 11.74
CA LEU A 62 6.10 0.92 12.28
C LEU A 62 5.99 2.26 11.54
N VAL A 63 7.13 2.91 11.30
CA VAL A 63 7.20 4.18 10.57
C VAL A 63 6.71 4.00 9.14
N VAL A 64 7.09 2.92 8.45
CA VAL A 64 6.64 2.64 7.08
C VAL A 64 5.11 2.53 7.02
N VAL A 65 4.50 1.77 7.92
CA VAL A 65 3.04 1.61 7.94
C VAL A 65 2.33 2.94 8.23
N ILE A 66 2.82 3.70 9.21
CA ILE A 66 2.24 5.02 9.55
C ILE A 66 2.39 6.00 8.38
N MET A 67 3.57 6.06 7.77
CA MET A 67 3.85 6.95 6.63
C MET A 67 3.03 6.56 5.41
N HIS A 68 2.83 5.27 5.16
CA HIS A 68 2.01 4.78 4.05
C HIS A 68 0.58 5.34 4.13
N GLU A 69 -0.07 5.15 5.29
CA GLU A 69 -1.41 5.68 5.54
C GLU A 69 -1.44 7.22 5.59
N ALA A 70 -0.39 7.85 6.12
CA ALA A 70 -0.30 9.30 6.16
C ALA A 70 -0.21 9.91 4.75
N ILE A 71 0.47 9.26 3.81
CA ILE A 71 0.54 9.72 2.41
C ILE A 71 -0.83 9.58 1.74
N HIS A 72 -1.54 8.46 1.94
CA HIS A 72 -2.94 8.32 1.50
C HIS A 72 -3.78 9.49 2.01
N GLY A 73 -3.73 9.75 3.31
CA GLY A 73 -4.45 10.86 3.94
C GLY A 73 -4.08 12.22 3.39
N MET A 74 -2.80 12.50 3.21
CA MET A 74 -2.33 13.78 2.66
C MET A 74 -2.92 14.05 1.28
N ILE A 75 -2.96 13.04 0.40
CA ILE A 75 -3.51 13.19 -0.94
C ILE A 75 -5.02 13.34 -0.92
N TYR A 76 -5.71 12.60 -0.06
CA TYR A 76 -7.14 12.83 0.18
C TYR A 76 -7.43 14.27 0.62
N LEU A 77 -6.65 14.83 1.56
CA LEU A 77 -6.79 16.23 2.00
C LEU A 77 -6.56 17.23 0.86
N ILE A 78 -5.54 16.99 0.02
CA ILE A 78 -5.26 17.82 -1.17
C ILE A 78 -6.46 17.83 -2.13
N PHE A 79 -7.19 16.70 -2.23
CA PHE A 79 -8.40 16.61 -3.03
C PHE A 79 -9.69 17.04 -2.29
N GLY A 80 -9.56 17.70 -1.14
CA GLY A 80 -10.68 18.29 -0.40
C GLY A 80 -11.48 17.29 0.43
N ALA A 81 -10.92 16.11 0.74
CA ALA A 81 -11.54 15.14 1.62
C ALA A 81 -11.58 15.63 3.08
N LYS A 82 -12.49 15.04 3.86
CA LYS A 82 -12.40 15.06 5.33
C LYS A 82 -12.00 13.66 5.77
N LEU A 83 -10.93 13.55 6.55
CA LEU A 83 -10.36 12.25 6.88
C LEU A 83 -10.92 11.65 8.16
N LYS A 84 -10.96 10.32 8.17
CA LYS A 84 -10.99 9.52 9.39
C LYS A 84 -10.00 8.37 9.25
N PHE A 85 -9.10 8.24 10.21
CA PHE A 85 -8.23 7.07 10.35
C PHE A 85 -8.92 6.01 11.20
N GLY A 86 -8.68 4.74 10.90
CA GLY A 86 -9.25 3.64 11.66
C GLY A 86 -8.52 2.32 11.43
N ILE A 87 -8.92 1.32 12.22
CA ILE A 87 -8.45 -0.06 12.08
C ILE A 87 -9.68 -0.94 11.88
N SER A 88 -9.68 -1.76 10.83
CA SER A 88 -10.78 -2.68 10.52
C SER A 88 -10.23 -3.96 9.92
N GLN A 89 -10.65 -5.11 10.48
CA GLN A 89 -10.34 -6.44 9.95
C GLN A 89 -8.85 -6.63 9.59
N LEU A 90 -7.97 -6.21 10.51
CA LEU A 90 -6.49 -6.27 10.39
C LEU A 90 -5.85 -5.27 9.41
N ASN A 91 -6.63 -4.39 8.79
CA ASN A 91 -6.10 -3.31 7.97
C ASN A 91 -6.20 -1.99 8.73
N ILE A 92 -5.11 -1.22 8.73
CA ILE A 92 -5.15 0.20 9.03
C ILE A 92 -5.62 0.88 7.75
N TYR A 93 -6.54 1.84 7.88
CA TYR A 93 -7.08 2.51 6.71
C TYR A 93 -7.30 3.99 6.97
N THR A 94 -7.22 4.73 5.88
CA THR A 94 -7.57 6.14 5.79
C THR A 94 -8.79 6.28 4.91
N MET A 95 -9.89 6.82 5.45
CA MET A 95 -11.14 7.00 4.70
C MET A 95 -11.57 8.46 4.58
N ASP A 96 -12.20 8.79 3.46
CA ASP A 96 -12.91 10.05 3.25
C ASP A 96 -14.36 9.98 3.78
N VAL A 97 -14.70 10.88 4.71
CA VAL A 97 -16.05 11.03 5.29
C VAL A 97 -16.84 12.18 4.67
N SER A 98 -16.26 12.97 3.77
CA SER A 98 -16.93 14.10 3.11
C SER A 98 -17.87 13.67 1.98
N GLY A 99 -17.71 12.44 1.48
CA GLY A 99 -18.52 11.88 0.41
C GLY A 99 -18.16 12.38 -0.99
N ASN A 100 -16.91 12.82 -1.18
CA ASN A 100 -16.41 13.30 -2.47
C ASN A 100 -16.43 12.24 -3.56
N LEU A 101 -16.45 12.70 -4.82
CA LEU A 101 -16.46 11.86 -6.01
C LEU A 101 -15.19 12.06 -6.82
N TYR A 102 -14.29 11.09 -6.68
CA TYR A 102 -12.98 11.10 -7.30
C TYR A 102 -13.06 10.63 -8.76
N THR A 103 -12.22 11.24 -9.59
CA THR A 103 -11.89 10.71 -10.92
C THR A 103 -10.95 9.51 -10.79
N ILE A 104 -10.81 8.75 -11.87
CA ILE A 104 -9.87 7.61 -11.92
C ILE A 104 -8.43 8.08 -11.71
N SER A 105 -8.05 9.22 -12.30
CA SER A 105 -6.71 9.78 -12.12
C SER A 105 -6.43 10.17 -10.68
N GLN A 106 -7.39 10.84 -10.01
CA GLN A 106 -7.25 11.18 -8.59
C GLN A 106 -7.13 9.92 -7.74
N MET A 107 -7.96 8.90 -7.99
CA MET A 107 -7.90 7.65 -7.23
C MET A 107 -6.61 6.86 -7.50
N ALA A 108 -6.10 6.87 -8.73
CA ALA A 108 -4.81 6.27 -9.06
C ALA A 108 -3.66 6.97 -8.31
N ILE A 109 -3.70 8.30 -8.18
CA ILE A 109 -2.71 9.05 -7.40
C ILE A 109 -2.83 8.69 -5.91
N ILE A 110 -4.04 8.69 -5.34
CA ILE A 110 -4.27 8.28 -3.94
C ILE A 110 -3.64 6.90 -3.72
N MET A 111 -4.04 5.91 -4.52
CA MET A 111 -3.64 4.50 -4.32
C MET A 111 -2.16 4.22 -4.56
N LEU A 112 -1.53 4.87 -5.55
CA LEU A 112 -0.16 4.53 -5.95
C LEU A 112 0.91 5.44 -5.35
N LEU A 113 0.56 6.62 -4.85
CA LEU A 113 1.60 7.54 -4.36
C LEU A 113 2.38 6.97 -3.17
N PRO A 114 1.77 6.31 -2.16
CA PRO A 114 2.52 5.69 -1.07
C PRO A 114 3.52 4.65 -1.59
N PHE A 115 3.13 3.85 -2.58
CA PHE A 115 4.03 2.90 -3.21
C PHE A 115 5.28 3.58 -3.78
N PHE A 116 5.13 4.62 -4.61
CA PHE A 116 6.27 5.27 -5.25
C PHE A 116 7.07 6.18 -4.32
N ALA A 117 6.39 7.07 -3.60
CA ALA A 117 7.04 8.09 -2.78
C ALA A 117 7.78 7.48 -1.59
N LEU A 118 7.14 6.55 -0.86
CA LEU A 118 7.76 5.93 0.30
C LEU A 118 8.89 4.98 -0.09
N THR A 119 8.75 4.25 -1.20
CA THR A 119 9.85 3.43 -1.73
C THR A 119 11.04 4.29 -2.13
N GLY A 120 10.82 5.40 -2.85
CA GLY A 120 11.88 6.33 -3.21
C GLY A 120 12.58 6.93 -1.97
N LEU A 121 11.81 7.31 -0.96
CA LEU A 121 12.34 7.83 0.30
C LEU A 121 13.19 6.79 1.05
N LEU A 122 12.73 5.54 1.12
CA LEU A 122 13.47 4.45 1.77
C LEU A 122 14.77 4.11 1.02
N ILE A 123 14.75 4.13 -0.32
CA ILE A 123 15.96 3.97 -1.13
C ILE A 123 16.96 5.09 -0.83
N ALA A 124 16.52 6.35 -0.88
CA ALA A 124 17.38 7.50 -0.58
C ALA A 124 17.96 7.42 0.83
N THR A 125 17.13 7.04 1.81
CA THR A 125 17.56 6.86 3.21
C THR A 125 18.57 5.73 3.35
N GLY A 126 18.36 4.59 2.68
CA GLY A 126 19.30 3.46 2.70
C GLY A 126 20.65 3.78 2.08
N ILE A 127 20.69 4.67 1.08
CA ILE A 127 21.94 5.16 0.47
C ILE A 127 22.67 6.12 1.42
N LEU A 128 21.94 7.03 2.08
CA LEU A 128 22.53 8.03 2.99
C LEU A 128 22.99 7.42 4.32
N PHE A 129 22.31 6.38 4.79
CA PHE A 129 22.57 5.72 6.08
C PHE A 129 22.85 4.24 5.85
N SER A 130 24.06 3.93 5.35
CA SER A 130 24.48 2.56 4.98
C SER A 130 24.35 1.55 6.12
N ASP A 131 24.53 1.99 7.37
CA ASP A 131 24.39 1.12 8.54
C ASP A 131 22.96 0.62 8.73
N LEU A 132 21.96 1.39 8.27
CA LEU A 132 20.54 1.04 8.32
C LEU A 132 20.02 0.46 7.01
N ALA A 133 20.88 0.23 6.02
CA ALA A 133 20.47 -0.20 4.68
C ALA A 133 19.64 -1.49 4.71
N PHE A 134 19.98 -2.44 5.59
CA PHE A 134 19.19 -3.66 5.75
C PHE A 134 17.77 -3.37 6.25
N CYS A 135 17.61 -2.52 7.27
CA CYS A 135 16.29 -2.10 7.75
C CYS A 135 15.48 -1.41 6.64
N MET A 136 16.12 -0.55 5.83
CA MET A 136 15.47 0.13 4.72
C MET A 136 15.03 -0.84 3.62
N ILE A 137 15.84 -1.85 3.29
CA ILE A 137 15.47 -2.90 2.33
C ILE A 137 14.24 -3.66 2.81
N ILE A 138 14.21 -4.09 4.07
CA ILE A 138 13.04 -4.77 4.65
C ILE A 138 11.82 -3.82 4.68
N GLY A 139 12.02 -2.54 4.98
CA GLY A 139 10.98 -1.51 4.88
C GLY A 139 10.41 -1.36 3.47
N ILE A 140 11.25 -1.41 2.44
CA ILE A 140 10.82 -1.38 1.02
C ILE A 140 9.96 -2.60 0.71
N ILE A 141 10.41 -3.79 1.10
CA ILE A 141 9.66 -5.04 0.90
C ILE A 141 8.29 -4.95 1.59
N CYS A 142 8.25 -4.41 2.81
CA CYS A 142 7.01 -4.18 3.55
C CYS A 142 6.09 -3.20 2.82
N ASN A 143 6.58 -2.05 2.35
CA ASN A 143 5.77 -1.07 1.63
C ASN A 143 5.23 -1.61 0.30
N VAL A 144 6.08 -2.29 -0.49
CA VAL A 144 5.70 -2.92 -1.75
C VAL A 144 4.60 -3.96 -1.51
N SER A 145 4.78 -4.81 -0.51
CA SER A 145 3.82 -5.87 -0.18
C SER A 145 2.51 -5.29 0.37
N GLY A 146 2.59 -4.27 1.25
CA GLY A 146 1.43 -3.56 1.79
C GLY A 146 0.61 -2.86 0.72
N SER A 147 1.27 -2.31 -0.30
CA SER A 147 0.61 -1.66 -1.46
C SER A 147 -0.14 -2.64 -2.37
N THR A 148 -0.05 -3.96 -2.15
CA THR A 148 -0.74 -4.97 -2.97
C THR A 148 -2.26 -4.74 -2.98
N GLY A 149 -2.85 -4.38 -1.83
CA GLY A 149 -4.28 -4.08 -1.72
C GLY A 149 -4.69 -2.91 -2.62
N ASP A 150 -3.91 -1.83 -2.59
CA ASP A 150 -4.14 -0.63 -3.40
C ASP A 150 -4.04 -0.92 -4.89
N ILE A 151 -3.03 -1.67 -5.31
CA ILE A 151 -2.82 -2.06 -6.71
C ILE A 151 -3.97 -2.95 -7.21
N LEU A 152 -4.37 -3.96 -6.44
CA LEU A 152 -5.46 -4.86 -6.81
C LEU A 152 -6.79 -4.11 -6.93
N LEU A 153 -7.05 -3.20 -6.01
CA LEU A 153 -8.26 -2.39 -6.01
C LEU A 153 -8.27 -1.39 -7.17
N LEU A 154 -7.13 -0.76 -7.46
CA LEU A 154 -6.99 0.11 -8.62
C LEU A 154 -7.20 -0.67 -9.93
N ALA A 155 -6.65 -1.88 -10.03
CA ALA A 155 -6.88 -2.78 -11.17
C ALA A 155 -8.37 -3.13 -11.32
N TYR A 156 -9.07 -3.39 -10.21
CA TYR A 156 -10.53 -3.59 -10.20
C TYR A 156 -11.28 -2.36 -10.73
N ILE A 157 -10.90 -1.15 -10.32
CA ILE A 157 -11.48 0.12 -10.80
C ILE A 157 -11.30 0.25 -12.33
N PHE A 158 -10.08 0.04 -12.83
CA PHE A 158 -9.79 0.11 -14.26
C PHE A 158 -10.57 -0.93 -15.06
N HIS A 159 -10.66 -2.16 -14.56
CA HIS A 159 -11.44 -3.22 -15.17
C HIS A 159 -12.92 -2.83 -15.30
N LYS A 160 -13.52 -2.27 -14.23
CA LYS A 160 -14.92 -1.81 -14.26
C LYS A 160 -15.11 -0.60 -15.16
N LYS A 161 -14.18 0.35 -15.21
CA LYS A 161 -14.24 1.47 -16.15
C LYS A 161 -14.31 0.99 -17.61
N LYS A 162 -13.53 -0.04 -17.97
CA LYS A 162 -13.51 -0.59 -19.34
C LYS A 162 -14.87 -1.13 -19.79
N LEU A 163 -15.71 -1.59 -18.86
CA LEU A 163 -17.08 -2.06 -19.13
C LEU A 163 -18.07 -0.91 -19.32
N CYS A 164 -17.73 0.30 -18.88
CA CYS A 164 -18.60 1.48 -18.90
C CYS A 164 -18.11 2.55 -19.90
N LYS A 165 -17.74 2.11 -21.11
CA LYS A 165 -17.26 3.01 -22.17
C LYS A 165 -18.26 4.13 -22.46
N GLY A 166 -17.75 5.35 -22.66
CA GLY A 166 -18.55 6.53 -23.00
C GLY A 166 -19.26 7.23 -21.84
N LYS A 167 -19.27 6.66 -20.62
CA LYS A 167 -19.90 7.27 -19.44
C LYS A 167 -18.92 7.98 -18.53
N ILE A 168 -19.36 9.03 -17.84
CA ILE A 168 -18.56 9.70 -16.81
C ILE A 168 -18.49 8.75 -15.63
N PHE A 169 -17.29 8.36 -15.23
CA PHE A 169 -17.07 7.37 -14.17
C PHE A 169 -16.49 8.07 -12.94
N ARG A 170 -17.09 7.85 -11.78
CA ARG A 170 -16.69 8.45 -10.50
C ARG A 170 -16.58 7.39 -9.43
N ILE A 171 -15.64 7.60 -8.52
CA ILE A 171 -15.36 6.69 -7.40
C ILE A 171 -15.67 7.44 -6.12
N LYS A 172 -16.41 6.81 -5.22
CA LYS A 172 -16.69 7.32 -3.88
C LYS A 172 -16.03 6.39 -2.88
N ASP A 173 -15.27 6.95 -1.95
CA ASP A 173 -14.85 6.21 -0.78
C ASP A 173 -16.03 6.11 0.20
N GLU A 174 -16.32 4.91 0.66
CA GLU A 174 -17.43 4.55 1.53
C GLU A 174 -16.89 3.88 2.80
N LYS A 175 -17.67 3.89 3.89
CA LYS A 175 -17.26 3.38 5.21
C LYS A 175 -16.63 1.97 5.22
N HIS A 176 -16.96 1.15 4.23
CA HIS A 176 -16.48 -0.23 4.12
C HIS A 176 -15.88 -0.55 2.75
N GLY A 177 -15.38 0.43 1.99
CA GLY A 177 -14.74 0.22 0.70
C GLY A 177 -15.13 1.28 -0.34
N PHE A 178 -15.24 0.92 -1.61
CA PHE A 178 -15.44 1.90 -2.69
C PHE A 178 -16.74 1.68 -3.46
N GLY A 179 -17.49 2.75 -3.67
CA GLY A 179 -18.62 2.79 -4.59
C GLY A 179 -18.19 3.30 -5.98
N LEU A 180 -18.63 2.61 -7.04
CA LEU A 180 -18.36 2.99 -8.43
C LEU A 180 -19.65 3.50 -9.08
N TYR A 181 -19.58 4.70 -9.66
CA TYR A 181 -20.72 5.44 -10.16
C TYR A 181 -20.54 5.84 -11.62
N VAL A 182 -21.63 5.86 -12.38
CA VAL A 182 -21.66 6.40 -13.74
C VAL A 182 -22.75 7.45 -13.94
N GLN A 183 -22.49 8.35 -14.88
CA GLN A 183 -23.46 9.26 -15.49
C GLN A 183 -23.40 9.09 -17.01
#